data_AF-A0A0G1WQB4-F1
#
_entry.id   AF-A0A0G1WQB4-F1
#
_cell.length_a   1.000
_cell.length_b   1.000
_cell.length_c   1.000
_cell.angle_alpha   90.00
_cell.angle_beta   90.00
_cell.angle_gamma   90.00
#
_symmetry.space_group_name_H-M   'P 1'
#
loop_
_entity.id
_entity.type
_entity.pdbx_description
1 polymer ?
#
loop_
_entity_poly.entity_id
_entity_poly.type
_entity_poly.pdbx_seq_one_letter_code
_entity_poly.pdbx_strand_id
1 'polypeptide(L)' 'MSPYQQAIVEATAANGKDAGYIEDIMRNDIFHSTLDWQSRAQLVRGAREAVKMLKIYRADPSLAKYFPEV' A
#
# COMPACT_ATOMS: atom_id res chain seq x y z
N MET A 1 -8.70 -5.86 -10.24
CA MET A 1 -7.98 -5.76 -8.95
C MET A 1 -7.42 -7.12 -8.61
N SER A 2 -6.19 -7.17 -8.13
CA SER A 2 -5.54 -8.39 -7.60
C SER A 2 -6.22 -8.83 -6.29
N PRO A 3 -6.20 -10.14 -5.92
CA PRO A 3 -6.66 -10.61 -4.61
C PRO A 3 -5.98 -9.87 -3.44
N TYR A 4 -4.72 -9.45 -3.61
CA TYR A 4 -4.01 -8.64 -2.61
C TYR A 4 -4.61 -7.25 -2.47
N GLN A 5 -4.98 -6.60 -3.58
CA GLN A 5 -5.61 -5.28 -3.56
C GLN A 5 -6.96 -5.33 -2.84
N GLN A 6 -7.72 -6.40 -3.04
CA GLN A 6 -8.98 -6.60 -2.32
C GLN A 6 -8.75 -6.72 -0.81
N ALA A 7 -7.76 -7.51 -0.38
CA ALA A 7 -7.40 -7.63 1.03
C ALA A 7 -6.88 -6.30 1.62
N ILE A 8 -6.14 -5.51 0.84
CA ILE A 8 -5.68 -4.18 1.22
C ILE A 8 -6.85 -3.22 1.40
N VAL A 9 -7.80 -3.19 0.47
CA VAL A 9 -9.02 -2.37 0.57
C VAL A 9 -9.80 -2.75 1.83
N GLU A 10 -10.01 -4.04 2.09
CA GLU A 10 -10.68 -4.50 3.32
C GLU A 10 -9.94 -4.06 4.59
N ALA A 11 -8.61 -4.08 4.58
CA ALA A 11 -7.79 -3.75 5.75
C ALA A 11 -7.68 -2.24 6.04
N THR A 12 -7.87 -1.39 5.02
CA THR A 12 -7.53 0.04 5.05
C THR A 12 -8.68 0.97 4.68
N ALA A 13 -9.76 0.45 4.09
CA ALA A 13 -10.83 1.22 3.45
C ALA A 13 -10.35 2.16 2.32
N ALA A 14 -9.17 1.91 1.73
CA ALA A 14 -8.65 2.67 0.61
C ALA A 14 -9.49 2.44 -0.67
N ASN A 15 -9.50 3.42 -1.58
CA ASN A 15 -10.06 3.23 -2.91
C ASN A 15 -9.15 2.33 -3.77
N GLY A 16 -9.64 1.86 -4.92
CA GLY A 16 -8.91 0.91 -5.75
C GLY A 16 -7.58 1.42 -6.33
N LYS A 17 -7.44 2.74 -6.54
CA LYS A 17 -6.19 3.32 -7.04
C LYS A 17 -5.16 3.47 -5.90
N ASP A 18 -5.60 3.94 -4.73
CA ASP A 18 -4.77 3.98 -3.53
C ASP A 18 -4.34 2.58 -3.10
N ALA A 19 -5.19 1.56 -3.26
CA ALA A 19 -4.83 0.17 -2.99
C ALA A 19 -3.66 -0.32 -3.85
N GLY A 20 -3.53 0.15 -5.08
CA GLY A 20 -2.37 -0.13 -5.94
C GLY A 20 -1.08 0.50 -5.39
N TYR A 21 -1.14 1.78 -5.02
CA TYR A 21 0.02 2.45 -4.40
C TYR A 21 0.41 1.84 -3.05
N ILE A 22 -0.57 1.47 -2.24
CA ILE A 22 -0.35 0.78 -0.96
C ILE A 22 0.30 -0.58 -1.22
N GLU A 23 -0.15 -1.33 -2.22
CA GLU A 23 0.48 -2.60 -2.61
C GLU A 23 1.94 -2.41 -3.03
N ASP A 24 2.23 -1.40 -3.85
CA ASP A 24 3.59 -1.11 -4.31
C ASP A 24 4.51 -0.72 -3.13
N ILE A 25 4.03 0.10 -2.21
CA ILE A 25 4.79 0.46 -0.99
C ILE A 25 5.01 -0.78 -0.13
N MET A 26 4.00 -1.62 0.06
CA MET A 26 4.15 -2.87 0.81
C MET A 26 5.23 -3.77 0.20
N ARG A 27 5.23 -3.93 -1.14
CA ARG A 27 6.19 -4.78 -1.85
C ARG A 27 7.61 -4.22 -1.84
N ASN A 28 7.76 -2.92 -2.09
CA ASN A 28 9.06 -2.31 -2.36
C ASN A 28 9.71 -1.72 -1.12
N ASP A 29 8.94 -1.22 -0.16
CA ASP A 29 9.48 -0.44 0.97
C ASP A 29 9.30 -1.11 2.33
N ILE A 30 8.28 -1.95 2.51
CA ILE A 30 8.03 -2.63 3.78
C ILE A 30 8.58 -4.06 3.77
N PHE A 31 8.24 -4.83 2.73
CA PHE A 31 8.55 -6.25 2.69
C PHE A 31 9.71 -6.61 1.77
N HIS A 32 10.08 -5.70 0.87
CA HIS A 32 11.14 -5.90 -0.13
C HIS A 32 11.01 -7.24 -0.89
N SER A 33 9.79 -7.70 -1.14
CA SER A 33 9.49 -9.03 -1.68
C SER A 33 8.07 -9.16 -2.28
N THR A 34 7.69 -10.36 -2.74
CA THR A 34 6.33 -10.66 -3.16
C THR A 34 5.42 -10.89 -1.94
N LEU A 35 4.13 -10.54 -2.05
CA LEU A 35 3.15 -10.70 -0.97
C LEU A 35 2.78 -12.18 -0.67
N ASP A 36 3.42 -13.15 -1.32
CA ASP A 36 3.05 -14.57 -1.30
C ASP A 36 3.48 -15.33 -0.03
N TRP A 37 4.26 -14.71 0.87
CA TRP A 37 4.75 -15.36 2.11
C TRP A 37 4.16 -14.80 3.40
N GLN A 38 3.14 -13.95 3.30
CA GLN A 38 2.60 -13.26 4.47
C GLN A 38 1.31 -13.88 5.00
N SER A 39 1.25 -14.06 6.33
CA SER A 39 -0.02 -14.31 6.99
C SER A 39 -0.97 -13.12 6.78
N ARG A 40 -2.29 -13.37 6.82
CA ARG A 40 -3.30 -12.29 6.74
C ARG A 40 -3.06 -11.18 7.76
N ALA A 41 -2.58 -11.52 8.96
CA ALA A 41 -2.25 -10.54 10.00
C ALA A 41 -1.07 -9.63 9.62
N GLN A 42 -0.02 -10.18 8.98
CA GLN A 42 1.11 -9.39 8.48
C GLN A 42 0.68 -8.49 7.31
N LEU A 43 -0.16 -9.00 6.40
CA LEU A 43 -0.72 -8.21 5.31
C LEU A 43 -1.50 -6.99 5.85
N VAL A 44 -2.38 -7.20 6.83
CA VAL A 44 -3.17 -6.12 7.43
C VAL A 44 -2.27 -5.09 8.12
N ARG A 45 -1.22 -5.52 8.81
CA ARG A 45 -0.26 -4.60 9.44
C ARG A 45 0.51 -3.78 8.40
N GLY A 46 1.06 -4.44 7.39
CA GLY A 46 1.78 -3.79 6.30
C GLY A 46 0.91 -2.81 5.52
N ALA A 47 -0.34 -3.18 5.23
CA ALA A 47 -1.27 -2.30 4.53
C ALA A 47 -1.55 -1.01 5.32
N ARG A 48 -1.74 -1.12 6.64
CA ARG A 48 -1.94 0.05 7.51
C ARG A 48 -0.70 0.93 7.64
N GLU A 49 0.48 0.33 7.60
CA GLU A 49 1.75 1.04 7.61
C GLU A 49 2.00 1.76 6.27
N ALA A 50 1.77 1.07 5.16
CA ALA A 50 1.87 1.64 3.82
C ALA A 50 0.89 2.79 3.58
N VAL A 51 -0.31 2.79 4.20
CA VAL A 51 -1.21 3.97 4.18
C VAL A 51 -0.55 5.19 4.83
N LYS A 52 0.20 5.01 5.91
CA LYS A 52 0.91 6.13 6.56
C LYS A 52 2.06 6.61 5.68
N MET A 53 2.80 5.69 5.09
CA MET A 53 3.90 6.02 4.17
C MET A 53 3.39 6.74 2.91
N LEU A 54 2.26 6.32 2.35
CA LEU A 54 1.64 6.99 1.21
C LEU A 54 1.34 8.47 1.50
N LYS A 55 0.89 8.80 2.72
CA LYS A 55 0.69 10.19 3.15
C LYS A 55 2.01 10.97 3.20
N ILE A 56 3.08 10.33 3.67
CA ILE A 56 4.42 10.93 3.71
C ILE A 56 4.95 11.16 2.29
N TYR A 57 4.77 10.18 1.39
CA TYR A 57 5.21 10.28 0.00
C TYR A 57 4.46 11.37 -0.77
N ARG A 58 3.17 11.57 -0.47
CA ARG A 58 2.38 12.68 -1.01
C ARG A 58 2.80 14.03 -0.45
N ALA A 59 3.29 14.08 0.79
CA ALA A 59 3.79 15.30 1.41
C ALA A 59 5.20 15.68 0.89
N ASP A 60 5.96 14.73 0.35
CA ASP A 60 7.26 14.98 -0.29
C ASP A 60 7.07 15.39 -1.76
N PRO A 61 7.43 16.63 -2.16
CA PRO A 61 7.28 17.11 -3.54
C PRO A 61 8.04 16.27 -4.58
N SER A 62 9.13 15.61 -4.18
CA SER A 62 9.92 14.78 -5.08
C SER A 62 9.23 13.46 -5.43
N LEU A 63 8.39 12.96 -4.53
CA LEU A 63 7.67 11.68 -4.65
C LEU A 63 6.19 11.86 -5.03
N ALA A 64 5.58 12.98 -4.67
CA ALA A 64 4.15 13.26 -4.90
C ALA A 64 3.73 13.09 -6.37
N LYS A 65 4.62 13.38 -7.32
CA LYS A 65 4.38 13.19 -8.76
C LYS A 65 4.14 11.72 -9.15
N TYR A 66 4.62 10.76 -8.36
CA TYR A 66 4.43 9.33 -8.59
C TYR A 66 3.18 8.78 -7.86
N PHE A 67 2.69 9.50 -6.85
CA PHE A 67 1.56 9.09 -5.99
C PHE A 67 0.43 10.12 -5.99
N PRO A 68 -0.13 10.50 -7.15
CA PRO A 68 -1.16 11.52 -7.23
C PRO A 68 -2.39 11.15 -6.38
N GLU A 69 -3.00 12.16 -5.77
CA GLU A 69 -4.32 12.00 -5.15
C GLU A 69 -5.37 11.71 -6.22
N VAL A 70 -6.43 11.02 -5.81
CA VAL A 70 -7.48 10.47 -6.69
C VAL A 70 -8.79 11.18 -6.43
#